data_AF-A0A7V3UPV4-F1
#
_entry.id   AF-A0A7V3UPV4-F1
#
_cell.length_a   1.000
_cell.length_b   1.000
_cell.length_c   1.000
_cell.angle_alpha   90.00
_cell.angle_beta   90.00
_cell.angle_gamma   90.00
#
_symmetry.space_group_name_H-M   'P 1'
#
loop_
_entity.id
_entity.type
_entity.pdbx_description
1 polymer ?
#
loop_
_entity_poly.entity_id
_entity_poly.type
_entity_poly.pdbx_seq_one_letter_code
_entity_poly.pdbx_strand_id
1 'polypeptide(L)'
;MPEKIGEILLKANLISSQQLQQALQEQKSAGGRLGSVLVKLGFVDEDSILSCLSSQFGVPAIDLDAFHIEPSVLEIIPVATAKKYMVIPISRVGSTLTLAMADPSDIFAMEDIKFMTNYNIEPVVASESSILEAINRHYGKKDKKTLEKEKDKKAETINYKDFSMSEDEFSGDTDSSVGESETAIVDIEEFDSIVKGAVENVEVVEEKDEDVGPAQSEVDAPIIKLVNGILLNAL
;
A
#
# COMPACT_ATOMS: atom_id res chain seq x y z
N MET A 1 -9.78 0.80 -24.62
CA MET A 1 -8.97 0.28 -23.51
C MET A 1 -7.57 0.05 -24.03
N PRO A 2 -6.51 0.24 -23.22
CA PRO A 2 -5.17 -0.20 -23.61
C PRO A 2 -5.22 -1.68 -23.98
N GLU A 3 -4.50 -2.08 -25.03
CA GLU A 3 -4.41 -3.49 -25.41
C GLU A 3 -3.88 -4.30 -24.22
N LYS A 4 -4.42 -5.50 -23.99
CA LYS A 4 -3.95 -6.35 -22.89
C LYS A 4 -2.54 -6.81 -23.20
N ILE A 5 -1.65 -6.82 -22.20
CA ILE A 5 -0.26 -7.24 -22.40
C ILE A 5 -0.14 -8.65 -23.00
N GLY A 6 -1.04 -9.57 -22.64
CA GLY A 6 -1.07 -10.92 -23.24
C GLY A 6 -1.34 -10.90 -24.75
N GLU A 7 -2.18 -9.99 -25.24
CA GLU A 7 -2.45 -9.83 -26.67
C GLU A 7 -1.27 -9.19 -27.40
N ILE A 8 -0.62 -8.20 -26.77
CA ILE A 8 0.60 -7.57 -27.28
C ILE A 8 1.70 -8.62 -27.44
N LEU A 9 1.91 -9.47 -26.44
CA LEU A 9 2.90 -10.54 -26.45
C LEU A 9 2.61 -11.62 -27.49
N LEU A 10 1.33 -11.97 -27.70
CA LEU A 10 0.91 -12.88 -28.77
C LEU A 10 1.19 -12.29 -30.16
N LYS A 11 0.82 -11.02 -30.38
CA LYS A 11 1.07 -10.31 -31.65
C LYS A 11 2.56 -10.18 -31.95
N ALA A 12 3.37 -10.00 -30.90
CA ALA A 12 4.83 -9.95 -30.99
C ALA A 12 5.48 -11.34 -31.19
N ASN A 13 4.69 -12.43 -31.23
CA ASN A 13 5.17 -13.82 -31.27
C ASN A 13 6.14 -14.18 -30.13
N LEU A 14 6.05 -13.48 -28.99
CA LEU A 14 6.87 -13.76 -27.80
C LEU A 14 6.31 -14.92 -26.99
N ILE A 15 5.00 -15.17 -27.09
CA ILE A 15 4.33 -16.29 -26.43
C ILE A 15 3.37 -16.97 -27.40
N SER A 16 3.08 -18.25 -27.14
CA SER A 16 1.99 -18.99 -27.78
C SER A 16 0.67 -18.84 -27.02
N SER A 17 -0.46 -19.11 -27.69
CA SER A 17 -1.77 -19.11 -27.04
C SER A 17 -1.85 -20.12 -25.88
N GLN A 18 -1.13 -21.24 -25.97
CA GLN A 18 -1.08 -22.25 -24.92
C GLN A 18 -0.32 -21.74 -23.69
N GLN A 19 0.82 -21.08 -23.89
CA GLN A 19 1.60 -20.44 -22.81
C GLN A 19 0.81 -19.33 -22.13
N LEU A 20 0.08 -18.51 -22.90
CA LEU A 20 -0.78 -17.48 -22.33
C LEU A 20 -1.89 -18.08 -21.45
N GLN A 21 -2.55 -19.14 -21.91
CA GLN A 21 -3.59 -19.82 -21.12
C GLN A 21 -3.01 -20.43 -19.84
N GLN A 22 -1.85 -21.05 -19.91
CA GLN A 22 -1.16 -21.59 -18.74
C GLN A 22 -0.81 -20.47 -17.74
N ALA A 23 -0.28 -19.35 -18.21
CA ALA A 23 0.05 -18.21 -17.35
C ALA A 23 -1.20 -17.56 -16.72
N LEU A 24 -2.31 -17.48 -17.44
CA LEU A 24 -3.58 -17.00 -16.89
C LEU A 24 -4.14 -17.94 -15.81
N GLN A 25 -3.96 -19.25 -15.98
CA GLN A 25 -4.37 -20.24 -14.98
C GLN A 25 -3.52 -20.10 -13.71
N GLU A 26 -2.20 -19.99 -13.87
CA GLU A 26 -1.27 -19.76 -12.76
C GLU A 26 -1.57 -18.43 -12.05
N GLN A 27 -1.87 -17.37 -12.80
CA GLN A 27 -2.24 -16.06 -12.25
C GLN A 27 -3.51 -16.15 -11.40
N LYS A 28 -4.50 -16.96 -11.78
CA LYS A 28 -5.72 -17.16 -10.98
C LYS A 28 -5.42 -17.86 -9.65
N SER A 29 -4.44 -18.76 -9.62
CA SER A 29 -4.08 -19.53 -8.44
C SER A 29 -3.12 -18.77 -7.51
N ALA A 30 -2.09 -18.13 -8.07
CA ALA A 30 -1.03 -17.46 -7.31
C ALA A 30 -1.26 -15.94 -7.13
N GLY A 31 -2.12 -15.34 -7.93
CA GLY A 31 -2.31 -13.88 -7.98
C GLY A 31 -1.16 -13.13 -8.67
N GLY A 32 -1.22 -11.79 -8.63
CA GLY A 32 -0.20 -10.89 -9.18
C GLY A 32 -0.41 -10.50 -10.64
N ARG A 33 0.56 -9.77 -11.22
CA ARG A 33 0.48 -9.32 -12.62
C ARG A 33 0.88 -10.42 -13.60
N LEU A 34 0.19 -10.48 -14.74
CA LEU A 34 0.42 -11.49 -15.78
C LEU A 34 1.86 -11.49 -16.30
N GLY A 35 2.47 -10.32 -16.47
CA GLY A 35 3.88 -10.21 -16.89
C GLY A 35 4.83 -10.89 -15.92
N SER A 36 4.66 -10.65 -14.62
CA SER A 36 5.45 -11.28 -13.55
C SER A 36 5.31 -12.81 -13.56
N VAL A 37 4.09 -13.32 -13.81
CA VAL A 37 3.84 -14.77 -13.92
C VAL A 37 4.50 -15.37 -15.16
N LEU A 38 4.45 -14.68 -16.29
CA LEU A 38 5.09 -15.14 -17.54
C LEU A 38 6.62 -15.26 -17.41
N VAL A 39 7.25 -14.32 -16.70
CA VAL A 39 8.69 -14.38 -16.40
C VAL A 39 9.00 -15.54 -15.44
N LYS A 40 8.19 -15.72 -14.38
CA LYS A 40 8.34 -16.84 -13.43
C LYS A 40 8.23 -18.21 -14.09
N LEU A 41 7.36 -18.36 -15.08
CA LEU A 41 7.20 -19.60 -15.85
C LEU A 41 8.31 -19.80 -16.90
N GLY A 42 9.19 -18.81 -17.09
CA GLY A 42 10.27 -18.86 -18.09
C GLY A 42 9.78 -18.77 -19.53
N PHE A 43 8.59 -18.20 -19.76
CA PHE A 43 8.02 -18.07 -21.11
C PHE A 43 8.49 -16.81 -21.83
N VAL A 44 8.83 -15.76 -21.08
CA VAL A 44 9.25 -14.46 -21.61
C VAL A 44 10.32 -13.87 -20.71
N ASP A 45 11.31 -13.22 -21.33
CA ASP A 45 12.35 -12.48 -20.60
C ASP A 45 11.81 -11.15 -20.05
N GLU A 46 12.42 -10.66 -18.97
CA GLU A 46 11.99 -9.42 -18.31
C GLU A 46 12.10 -8.19 -19.23
N ASP A 47 13.14 -8.12 -20.05
CA ASP A 47 13.33 -7.05 -21.05
C ASP A 47 12.20 -7.00 -22.08
N SER A 48 11.74 -8.17 -22.52
CA SER A 48 10.62 -8.29 -23.45
C SER A 48 9.31 -7.80 -22.82
N ILE A 49 9.10 -8.12 -21.54
CA ILE A 49 7.97 -7.59 -20.77
C ILE A 49 8.05 -6.07 -20.65
N LEU A 50 9.22 -5.50 -20.31
CA LEU A 50 9.42 -4.05 -20.22
C LEU A 50 9.09 -3.34 -21.54
N SER A 51 9.59 -3.86 -22.67
CA SER A 51 9.32 -3.29 -23.99
C SER A 51 7.82 -3.32 -24.34
N CYS A 52 7.13 -4.40 -23.97
CA CYS A 52 5.68 -4.51 -24.15
C CYS A 52 4.92 -3.55 -23.24
N LEU A 53 5.31 -3.41 -21.97
CA LEU A 53 4.72 -2.46 -21.02
C LEU A 53 4.88 -1.01 -21.50
N SER A 54 6.07 -0.64 -21.97
CA SER A 54 6.33 0.68 -22.56
C SER A 54 5.39 0.97 -23.73
N SER A 55 5.24 0.00 -24.63
CA SER A 55 4.33 0.11 -25.78
C SER A 55 2.86 0.17 -25.37
N GLN A 56 2.48 -0.55 -24.30
CA GLN A 56 1.12 -0.61 -23.79
C GLN A 56 0.68 0.72 -23.16
N PHE A 57 1.55 1.31 -22.34
CA PHE A 57 1.24 2.52 -21.57
C PHE A 57 1.68 3.81 -22.28
N GLY A 58 2.52 3.72 -23.31
CA GLY A 58 3.06 4.87 -24.02
C GLY A 58 4.06 5.68 -23.19
N VAL A 59 4.70 5.05 -22.20
CA VAL A 59 5.71 5.68 -21.32
C VAL A 59 7.03 4.91 -21.39
N PRO A 60 8.18 5.56 -21.15
CA PRO A 60 9.47 4.88 -21.16
C PRO A 60 9.53 3.73 -20.15
N ALA A 61 10.14 2.61 -20.54
CA ALA A 61 10.50 1.54 -19.62
C ALA A 61 11.88 1.80 -19.01
N ILE A 62 12.06 1.40 -17.76
CA ILE A 62 13.35 1.48 -17.06
C ILE A 62 13.68 0.17 -16.36
N ASP A 63 14.94 -0.25 -16.50
CA ASP A 63 15.52 -1.29 -15.67
C ASP A 63 16.08 -0.66 -14.39
N LEU A 64 15.52 -1.06 -13.25
CA LEU A 64 15.89 -0.57 -11.92
C LEU A 64 17.19 -1.18 -11.40
N ASP A 65 17.63 -2.32 -11.94
CA ASP A 65 18.87 -2.97 -11.52
C ASP A 65 20.12 -2.30 -12.09
N ALA A 66 20.02 -1.79 -13.32
CA ALA A 66 21.08 -1.04 -13.97
C ALA A 66 21.22 0.41 -13.47
N PHE A 67 20.21 0.94 -12.76
CA PHE A 67 20.16 2.36 -12.41
C PHE A 67 20.60 2.65 -10.97
N HIS A 68 21.38 3.72 -10.78
CA HIS A 68 21.77 4.17 -9.45
C HIS A 68 20.83 5.29 -8.96
N ILE A 69 20.03 5.00 -7.93
CA ILE A 69 19.10 5.96 -7.34
C ILE A 69 19.76 6.66 -6.15
N GLU A 70 19.75 7.99 -6.15
CA GLU A 70 20.30 8.77 -5.03
C GLU A 70 19.47 8.59 -3.74
N PRO A 71 20.13 8.44 -2.57
CA PRO A 71 19.42 8.29 -1.29
C PRO A 71 18.49 9.45 -0.93
N SER A 72 18.81 10.66 -1.37
CA SER A 72 18.03 11.89 -1.17
C SER A 72 16.67 11.83 -1.88
N VAL A 73 16.63 11.20 -3.06
CA VAL A 73 15.41 11.02 -3.87
C VAL A 73 14.49 9.97 -3.24
N LEU A 74 15.06 8.90 -2.71
CA LEU A 74 14.32 7.83 -2.01
C LEU A 74 13.62 8.32 -0.74
N GLU A 75 14.11 9.40 -0.12
CA GLU A 75 13.50 9.99 1.08
C GLU A 75 12.23 10.79 0.80
N ILE A 76 12.00 11.17 -0.46
CA ILE A 76 10.81 11.93 -0.87
C ILE A 76 9.54 11.10 -0.65
N ILE A 77 9.62 9.78 -0.86
CA ILE A 77 8.48 8.87 -0.74
C ILE A 77 8.74 7.90 0.43
N PRO A 78 7.88 7.89 1.47
CA PRO A 78 7.95 6.90 2.54
C PRO A 78 7.80 5.46 2.03
N VAL A 79 8.47 4.52 2.69
CA VAL A 79 8.43 3.08 2.33
C VAL A 79 7.01 2.51 2.31
N ALA A 80 6.14 2.95 3.22
CA ALA A 80 4.75 2.51 3.28
C ALA A 80 3.99 2.88 2.01
N THR A 81 4.17 4.12 1.54
CA THR A 81 3.57 4.62 0.30
C THR A 81 4.16 3.91 -0.93
N ALA A 82 5.49 3.74 -0.96
CA ALA A 82 6.19 3.03 -2.03
C ALA A 82 5.67 1.59 -2.20
N LYS A 83 5.49 0.85 -1.08
CA LYS A 83 4.95 -0.51 -1.09
C LYS A 83 3.46 -0.56 -1.44
N LYS A 84 2.67 0.39 -0.94
CA LYS A 84 1.22 0.44 -1.16
C LYS A 84 0.89 0.60 -2.65
N TYR A 85 1.55 1.56 -3.31
CA TYR A 85 1.30 1.86 -4.72
C TYR A 85 2.24 1.12 -5.69
N MET A 86 3.18 0.32 -5.17
CA MET A 86 4.21 -0.35 -5.98
C MET A 86 4.96 0.64 -6.88
N VAL A 87 5.57 1.63 -6.24
CA VAL A 87 6.30 2.72 -6.90
C VAL A 87 7.67 2.94 -6.25
N ILE A 88 8.61 3.49 -7.02
CA ILE A 88 9.91 3.92 -6.49
C ILE A 88 10.37 5.22 -7.19
N PRO A 89 10.78 6.25 -6.43
CA PRO A 89 11.29 7.48 -7.04
C PRO A 89 12.72 7.24 -7.56
N ILE A 90 13.00 7.67 -8.79
CA ILE A 90 14.26 7.36 -9.49
C ILE A 90 15.19 8.56 -9.52
N SER A 91 14.64 9.70 -9.95
CA SER A 91 15.39 10.94 -10.09
C SER A 91 14.47 12.13 -9.88
N ARG A 92 15.07 13.23 -9.42
CA ARG A 92 14.40 14.51 -9.29
C ARG A 92 15.17 15.57 -10.05
N VAL A 93 14.46 16.31 -10.90
CA VAL A 93 15.01 17.47 -11.62
C VAL A 93 14.11 18.67 -11.34
N GLY A 94 14.61 19.61 -10.53
CA GLY A 94 13.85 20.79 -10.11
C GLY A 94 12.58 20.42 -9.33
N SER A 95 11.43 20.70 -9.94
CA SER A 95 10.09 20.38 -9.41
C SER A 95 9.48 19.12 -10.01
N THR A 96 10.22 18.39 -10.86
CA THR A 96 9.76 17.17 -11.51
C THR A 96 10.42 15.96 -10.87
N LEU A 97 9.61 14.95 -10.53
CA LEU A 97 10.01 13.69 -9.93
C LEU A 97 9.71 12.56 -10.93
N THR A 98 10.76 11.89 -11.40
CA THR A 98 10.63 10.68 -12.21
C THR A 98 10.31 9.51 -11.29
N LEU A 99 9.20 8.84 -11.56
CA LEU A 99 8.65 7.80 -10.70
C LEU A 99 8.51 6.50 -11.50
N ALA A 100 9.21 5.45 -11.06
CA ALA A 100 8.97 4.11 -11.58
C ALA A 100 7.70 3.54 -10.96
N MET A 101 6.80 3.07 -11.81
CA MET A 101 5.52 2.50 -11.43
C MET A 101 5.30 1.15 -12.11
N ALA A 102 4.71 0.21 -11.38
CA ALA A 102 4.25 -1.05 -11.98
C ALA A 102 3.03 -0.81 -12.88
N ASP A 103 2.27 0.24 -12.59
CA ASP A 103 1.07 0.65 -13.31
C ASP A 103 1.01 2.17 -13.55
N PRO A 104 1.48 2.64 -14.71
CA PRO A 104 1.33 4.04 -15.09
C PRO A 104 -0.12 4.47 -15.34
N SER A 105 -1.08 3.53 -15.42
CA SER A 105 -2.50 3.87 -15.62
C SER A 105 -3.24 4.19 -14.32
N ASP A 106 -2.62 3.94 -13.16
CA ASP A 106 -3.19 4.30 -11.86
C ASP A 106 -3.03 5.80 -11.59
N ILE A 107 -4.04 6.56 -12.04
CA ILE A 107 -4.09 8.01 -11.86
C ILE A 107 -4.18 8.39 -10.39
N PHE A 108 -4.87 7.60 -9.56
CA PHE A 108 -5.02 7.88 -8.13
C PHE A 108 -3.67 7.78 -7.41
N ALA A 109 -2.87 6.75 -7.71
CA ALA A 109 -1.52 6.63 -7.18
C ALA A 109 -0.65 7.85 -7.55
N MET A 110 -0.72 8.30 -8.81
CA MET A 110 0.03 9.48 -9.26
C MET A 110 -0.44 10.77 -8.56
N GLU A 111 -1.75 10.97 -8.40
CA GLU A 111 -2.31 12.14 -7.74
C GLU A 111 -1.99 12.18 -6.25
N ASP A 112 -2.11 11.05 -5.55
CA ASP A 112 -1.78 10.95 -4.13
C ASP A 112 -0.31 11.27 -3.87
N ILE A 113 0.59 10.72 -4.70
CA ILE A 113 2.04 10.98 -4.60
C ILE A 113 2.35 12.43 -4.96
N LYS A 114 1.72 12.98 -6.00
CA LYS A 114 1.85 14.39 -6.37
C LYS A 114 1.40 15.32 -5.24
N PHE A 115 0.28 15.01 -4.60
CA PHE A 115 -0.25 15.81 -3.49
C PHE A 115 0.66 15.74 -2.26
N MET A 116 1.13 14.53 -1.91
CA MET A 116 2.00 14.31 -0.76
C MET A 116 3.38 14.96 -0.92
N THR A 117 3.92 14.95 -2.14
CA THR A 117 5.31 15.38 -2.41
C THR A 117 5.41 16.79 -2.99
N ASN A 118 4.30 17.37 -3.45
CA ASN A 118 4.23 18.64 -4.17
C ASN A 118 5.10 18.70 -5.46
N TYR A 119 5.51 17.55 -6.01
CA TYR A 119 6.26 17.47 -7.27
C TYR A 119 5.37 17.10 -8.45
N ASN A 120 5.75 17.56 -9.64
CA ASN A 120 5.18 17.04 -10.88
C ASN A 120 5.74 15.65 -11.13
N ILE A 121 4.87 14.67 -11.37
CA ILE A 121 5.26 13.28 -11.56
C ILE A 121 5.45 13.00 -13.04
N GLU A 122 6.61 12.47 -13.41
CA GLU A 122 6.87 11.85 -14.71
C GLU A 122 6.93 10.33 -14.53
N PRO A 123 5.89 9.59 -14.96
CA PRO A 123 5.85 8.16 -14.80
C PRO A 123 6.75 7.46 -15.80
N VAL A 124 7.49 6.47 -15.33
CA VAL A 124 8.18 5.47 -16.14
C VAL A 124 7.73 4.09 -15.70
N VAL A 125 7.68 3.13 -16.62
CA VAL A 125 7.20 1.78 -16.31
C VAL A 125 8.36 0.86 -15.97
N ALA A 126 8.19 0.06 -14.93
CA ALA A 126 9.11 -1.02 -14.57
C ALA A 126 8.32 -2.28 -14.22
N SER A 127 8.98 -3.43 -14.23
CA SER A 127 8.35 -4.68 -13.83
C SER A 127 8.00 -4.63 -12.33
N GLU A 128 6.91 -5.30 -11.94
CA GLU A 128 6.51 -5.42 -10.54
C GLU A 128 7.60 -6.09 -9.70
N SER A 129 8.26 -7.11 -10.26
CA SER A 129 9.37 -7.82 -9.62
C SER A 129 10.54 -6.86 -9.36
N SER A 130 10.97 -6.11 -10.38
CA SER A 130 12.08 -5.16 -10.24
C SER A 130 11.76 -4.07 -9.22
N ILE A 131 10.53 -3.55 -9.18
CA ILE A 131 10.12 -2.54 -8.20
C ILE A 131 10.16 -3.13 -6.79
N LEU A 132 9.61 -4.32 -6.59
CA LEU A 132 9.60 -4.96 -5.28
C LEU A 132 11.02 -5.22 -4.77
N GLU A 133 11.91 -5.69 -5.64
CA GLU A 133 13.33 -5.87 -5.33
C GLU A 133 14.03 -4.55 -5.01
N ALA A 134 13.78 -3.50 -5.80
CA ALA A 134 14.34 -2.18 -5.57
C ALA A 134 13.86 -1.60 -4.23
N ILE A 135 12.57 -1.73 -3.90
CA ILE A 135 12.03 -1.30 -2.61
C ILE A 135 12.75 -2.04 -1.47
N ASN A 136 12.89 -3.37 -1.57
CA ASN A 136 13.56 -4.17 -0.55
C ASN A 136 15.05 -3.80 -0.42
N ARG A 137 15.73 -3.53 -1.54
CA ARG A 137 17.15 -3.16 -1.60
C ARG A 137 17.42 -1.79 -1.00
N HIS A 138 16.57 -0.81 -1.27
CA HIS A 138 16.79 0.60 -0.91
C HIS A 138 16.15 0.97 0.43
N TYR A 139 14.91 0.57 0.67
CA TYR A 139 14.22 0.87 1.94
C TYR A 139 14.56 -0.14 3.04
N GLY A 140 14.75 -1.43 2.71
CA GLY A 140 15.08 -2.46 3.71
C GLY A 140 16.43 -2.27 4.40
N LYS A 141 17.36 -1.52 3.79
CA LYS A 141 18.63 -1.13 4.42
C LYS A 141 18.46 -0.04 5.48
N LYS A 142 17.43 0.80 5.39
CA LYS A 142 17.17 1.87 6.37
C LYS A 142 16.56 1.32 7.65
N ASP A 143 15.61 0.40 7.55
CA ASP A 143 14.99 -0.22 8.74
C ASP A 143 16.05 -0.90 9.63
N LYS A 144 17.04 -1.60 9.04
CA LYS A 144 18.15 -2.19 9.80
C LYS A 144 19.06 -1.15 10.47
N LYS A 145 19.38 -0.04 9.79
CA LYS A 145 20.22 1.04 10.36
C LYS A 145 19.52 1.83 11.47
N THR A 146 18.20 2.00 11.38
CA THR A 146 17.42 2.68 12.43
C THR A 146 17.30 1.78 13.66
N LEU A 147 17.08 0.47 13.49
CA LEU A 147 17.04 -0.50 14.58
C LEU A 147 18.39 -0.66 15.31
N GLU A 148 19.52 -0.48 14.62
CA GLU A 148 20.85 -0.47 15.26
C GLU A 148 21.09 0.84 16.04
N LYS A 149 20.69 2.00 15.50
CA LYS A 149 20.84 3.29 16.18
C LYS A 149 19.93 3.47 17.40
N GLU A 150 18.79 2.80 17.45
CA GLU A 150 17.91 2.78 18.64
C GLU A 150 18.47 1.91 19.77
N LYS A 151 19.31 0.91 19.47
CA LYS A 151 20.00 0.13 20.50
C LYS A 151 21.09 0.94 21.21
N ASP A 152 21.78 1.83 20.49
CA ASP A 152 22.82 2.68 21.07
C ASP A 152 22.25 3.85 21.88
N LYS A 153 21.00 4.30 21.62
CA LYS A 153 20.35 5.38 22.37
C LYS A 153 19.55 4.92 23.60
N LYS A 154 19.30 3.62 23.78
CA LYS A 154 18.64 3.06 24.97
C LYS A 154 19.60 2.73 26.12
N ALA A 155 20.88 3.14 26.02
CA ALA A 155 21.89 2.96 27.07
C ALA A 155 22.08 4.19 27.98
N GLU A 156 21.21 5.21 27.90
CA GLU A 156 21.07 6.20 28.97
C GLU A 156 19.76 5.91 29.71
N THR A 157 19.90 5.05 30.72
CA THR A 157 18.89 4.79 31.74
C THR A 157 18.39 6.11 32.34
N ILE A 158 17.12 6.45 32.09
CA ILE A 158 16.42 7.42 32.93
C ILE A 158 16.36 6.78 34.33
N ASN A 159 17.19 7.28 35.22
CA ASN A 159 17.28 6.82 36.60
C ASN A 159 16.09 7.39 37.39
N TYR A 160 15.00 6.63 37.49
CA TYR A 160 13.77 7.00 38.21
C TYR A 160 13.92 7.16 39.74
N LYS A 161 15.15 7.20 40.27
CA LYS A 161 15.41 7.33 41.72
C LYS A 161 15.66 8.76 42.22
N ASP A 162 15.60 9.77 41.36
CA ASP A 162 15.89 11.16 41.76
C ASP A 162 14.66 11.95 42.24
N PHE A 163 13.50 11.31 42.37
CA PHE A 163 12.25 11.94 42.85
C PHE A 163 11.67 11.31 44.13
N SER A 164 12.48 10.68 44.98
CA SER A 164 12.08 10.51 46.39
C SER A 164 12.48 11.76 47.16
N MET A 165 11.62 12.77 47.18
CA MET A 165 11.65 13.79 48.24
C MET A 165 11.51 13.06 49.59
N SER A 166 12.42 13.34 50.51
CA SER A 166 12.32 12.94 51.92
C SER A 166 11.05 13.52 52.53
N GLU A 167 10.32 12.71 53.30
CA GLU A 167 9.02 13.00 53.91
C GLU A 167 9.05 14.04 55.06
N ASP A 168 10.08 14.87 55.15
CA ASP A 168 10.16 15.91 56.18
C ASP A 168 10.12 17.29 55.52
N GLU A 169 9.15 18.10 55.97
CA GLU A 169 8.82 19.49 55.59
C GLU A 169 7.69 19.70 54.57
N PHE A 170 6.45 19.46 54.99
CA PHE A 170 5.34 20.32 54.57
C PHE A 170 4.36 20.60 55.72
N SER A 171 4.62 21.68 56.46
CA SER A 171 3.64 22.37 57.29
C SER A 171 3.06 23.54 56.49
N GLY A 172 1.75 23.60 56.29
CA GLY A 172 1.11 24.80 55.76
C GLY A 172 -0.22 24.58 55.03
N ASP A 173 -1.28 24.58 55.82
CA ASP A 173 -2.63 25.10 55.55
C ASP A 173 -3.37 24.83 54.22
N THR A 174 -4.47 24.11 54.42
CA THR A 174 -5.71 24.02 53.65
C THR A 174 -6.22 25.34 53.06
N ASP A 175 -6.58 25.36 51.77
CA ASP A 175 -7.94 25.73 51.30
C ASP A 175 -8.21 25.35 49.82
N SER A 176 -9.13 24.40 49.65
CA SER A 176 -10.15 24.18 48.61
C SER A 176 -9.99 24.54 47.11
N SER A 177 -10.38 23.53 46.31
CA SER A 177 -11.11 23.56 45.02
C SER A 177 -10.31 23.41 43.72
N VAL A 178 -10.33 22.21 43.12
CA VAL A 178 -11.00 21.84 41.85
C VAL A 178 -10.97 20.30 41.72
N GLY A 179 -12.10 19.71 41.33
CA GLY A 179 -12.40 18.28 41.41
C GLY A 179 -11.57 17.35 40.53
N GLU A 180 -11.45 16.12 41.03
CA GLU A 180 -10.76 14.98 40.45
C GLU A 180 -11.56 14.40 39.27
N SER A 181 -10.95 14.36 38.08
CA SER A 181 -11.30 13.40 37.06
C SER A 181 -10.24 12.30 37.07
N GLU A 182 -10.61 11.14 37.63
CA GLU A 182 -9.82 9.92 37.57
C GLU A 182 -9.63 9.49 36.10
N THR A 183 -8.42 9.60 35.56
CA THR A 183 -8.07 8.83 34.36
C THR A 183 -7.78 7.41 34.80
N ALA A 184 -8.77 6.53 34.64
CA ALA A 184 -8.62 5.10 34.86
C ALA A 184 -7.52 4.55 33.93
N ILE A 185 -6.47 4.00 34.53
CA ILE A 185 -5.45 3.21 33.83
C ILE A 185 -6.11 1.86 33.52
N VAL A 186 -6.35 1.57 32.25
CA VAL A 186 -6.95 0.29 31.83
C VAL A 186 -5.84 -0.74 31.66
N ASP A 187 -5.86 -1.78 32.49
CA ASP A 187 -5.00 -2.95 32.35
C ASP A 187 -5.38 -3.75 31.09
N ILE A 188 -4.41 -4.01 30.23
CA ILE A 188 -4.58 -4.63 28.90
C ILE A 188 -5.15 -6.06 28.98
N GLU A 189 -4.99 -6.74 30.12
CA GLU A 189 -5.48 -8.11 30.33
C GLU A 189 -7.01 -8.17 30.50
N GLU A 190 -7.65 -7.09 30.93
CA GLU A 190 -9.11 -7.06 31.17
C GLU A 190 -9.91 -6.87 29.85
N PHE A 191 -9.29 -6.29 28.82
CA PHE A 191 -9.91 -6.06 27.52
C PHE A 191 -10.14 -7.36 26.71
N ASP A 192 -9.25 -8.34 26.85
CA ASP A 192 -9.34 -9.63 26.12
C ASP A 192 -10.53 -10.49 26.60
N SER A 193 -10.94 -10.33 27.86
CA SER A 193 -12.11 -11.01 28.44
C SER A 193 -13.43 -10.43 27.91
N ILE A 194 -13.49 -9.11 27.68
CA ILE A 194 -14.68 -8.41 27.17
C ILE A 194 -14.94 -8.78 25.70
N VAL A 195 -13.88 -8.93 24.90
CA VAL A 195 -14.01 -9.27 23.46
C VAL A 195 -14.42 -10.74 23.28
N LYS A 196 -14.04 -11.64 24.19
CA LYS A 196 -14.44 -13.06 24.13
C LYS A 196 -15.93 -13.31 24.40
N GLY A 197 -16.58 -12.48 25.23
CA GLY A 197 -18.01 -12.62 25.54
C GLY A 197 -18.96 -12.20 24.41
N ALA A 198 -18.47 -11.49 23.38
CA ALA A 198 -19.29 -10.96 22.29
C ALA A 198 -19.42 -11.91 21.09
N VAL A 199 -18.76 -13.07 21.10
CA VAL A 199 -18.72 -13.99 19.95
C VAL A 199 -19.69 -15.19 20.11
N GLU A 200 -20.41 -15.31 21.24
CA GLU A 200 -21.28 -16.48 21.49
C GLU A 200 -22.71 -16.38 20.94
N ASN A 201 -23.13 -15.26 20.32
CA ASN A 201 -24.48 -15.11 19.77
C ASN A 201 -24.51 -14.72 18.29
N VAL A 202 -23.74 -15.41 17.45
CA VAL A 202 -23.92 -15.35 15.99
C VAL A 202 -24.50 -16.69 15.53
N GLU A 203 -25.82 -16.75 15.38
CA GLU A 203 -26.47 -17.83 14.64
C GLU A 203 -26.15 -17.65 13.14
N VAL A 204 -25.39 -18.59 12.60
CA VAL A 204 -25.17 -18.73 11.16
C VAL A 204 -26.40 -19.45 10.59
N VAL A 205 -27.24 -18.73 9.85
CA VAL A 205 -28.31 -19.35 9.05
C VAL A 205 -27.68 -19.90 7.77
N GLU A 206 -27.60 -21.23 7.67
CA GLU A 206 -27.28 -21.90 6.40
C GLU A 206 -28.52 -21.87 5.50
N GLU A 207 -28.52 -21.02 4.46
CA GLU A 207 -29.45 -21.16 3.35
C GLU A 207 -29.00 -22.34 2.48
N LYS A 208 -29.85 -23.37 2.40
CA LYS A 208 -29.69 -24.50 1.49
C LYS A 208 -29.84 -24.03 0.05
N ASP A 209 -28.79 -24.23 -0.75
CA ASP A 209 -28.87 -24.18 -2.20
C ASP A 209 -29.79 -25.31 -2.70
N GLU A 210 -31.04 -24.97 -3.06
CA GLU A 210 -31.86 -25.80 -3.93
C GLU A 210 -31.55 -25.47 -5.41
N ASP A 211 -31.20 -26.53 -6.10
CA ASP A 211 -30.91 -26.71 -7.52
C ASP A 211 -31.94 -26.05 -8.46
N VAL A 212 -31.52 -25.07 -9.28
CA VAL A 212 -32.24 -24.70 -10.51
C VAL A 212 -31.25 -24.30 -11.62
N GLY A 213 -31.26 -25.07 -12.70
CA GLY A 213 -30.54 -24.81 -13.95
C GLY A 213 -31.02 -23.57 -14.73
N PRO A 214 -30.47 -23.32 -15.94
CA PRO A 214 -30.33 -21.98 -16.49
C PRO A 214 -31.59 -21.51 -17.24
N ALA A 215 -32.04 -20.30 -16.97
CA ALA A 215 -32.96 -19.57 -17.85
C ALA A 215 -32.72 -18.06 -17.78
N GLN A 216 -32.68 -17.47 -18.97
CA GLN A 216 -32.57 -16.04 -19.24
C GLN A 216 -33.77 -15.28 -18.66
N SER A 217 -33.54 -14.09 -18.10
CA SER A 217 -34.42 -12.94 -18.29
C SER A 217 -33.75 -11.64 -17.85
N GLU A 218 -33.86 -10.65 -18.73
CA GLU A 218 -33.62 -9.24 -18.47
C GLU A 218 -34.40 -8.77 -17.24
N VAL A 219 -33.78 -8.00 -16.36
CA VAL A 219 -34.50 -7.04 -15.50
C VAL A 219 -33.61 -5.86 -15.15
N ASP A 220 -34.12 -4.71 -15.55
CA ASP A 220 -33.66 -3.33 -15.44
C ASP A 220 -33.38 -2.92 -13.98
N ALA A 221 -32.15 -2.46 -13.68
CA ALA A 221 -31.80 -1.94 -12.36
C ALA A 221 -31.82 -0.39 -12.36
N PRO A 222 -32.44 0.27 -11.36
CA PRO A 222 -32.74 1.69 -11.42
C PRO A 222 -31.49 2.58 -11.20
N ILE A 223 -31.41 3.67 -11.97
CA ILE A 223 -30.38 4.70 -11.89
C ILE A 223 -30.62 5.59 -10.66
N ILE A 224 -29.72 5.55 -9.68
CA ILE A 224 -29.73 6.50 -8.55
C ILE A 224 -29.08 7.82 -9.01
N LYS A 225 -29.89 8.87 -9.21
CA LYS A 225 -29.39 10.24 -9.41
C LYS A 225 -29.04 10.88 -8.07
N LEU A 226 -27.76 11.13 -7.81
CA LEU A 226 -27.34 12.06 -6.76
C LEU A 226 -27.57 13.50 -7.23
N VAL A 227 -28.31 14.30 -6.45
CA VAL A 227 -28.36 15.76 -6.61
C VAL A 227 -27.65 16.37 -5.40
N ASN A 228 -26.52 17.03 -5.67
CA ASN A 228 -25.87 17.96 -4.74
C ASN A 228 -26.71 19.25 -4.66
N GLY A 229 -27.04 19.72 -3.46
CA GLY A 229 -27.23 21.17 -3.25
C GLY A 229 -28.25 21.63 -2.20
N ILE A 230 -27.71 22.19 -1.13
CA ILE A 230 -28.17 23.41 -0.43
C ILE A 230 -29.38 23.26 0.52
N LEU A 231 -29.05 23.19 1.82
CA LEU A 231 -29.88 23.67 2.92
C LEU A 231 -29.96 25.20 2.87
N LEU A 232 -31.17 25.77 2.78
CA LEU A 232 -31.49 27.14 3.22
C LEU A 232 -33.02 27.30 3.28
N ASN A 233 -33.60 27.12 4.47
CA ASN A 233 -34.94 27.60 4.77
C ASN A 233 -34.83 29.03 5.33
N ALA A 234 -35.28 30.00 4.54
CA ALA A 234 -35.67 31.32 5.01
C ALA A 234 -37.06 31.61 4.44
N LEU A 235 -38.09 31.53 5.29
CA LEU A 235 -39.34 32.31 5.31
C LEU A 235 -40.24 31.78 6.44
#